data_AF-A0A3M6K7E1-F1
#
_entry.id   AF-A0A3M6K7E1-F1
#
_cell.length_a   1.000
_cell.length_b   1.000
_cell.length_c   1.000
_cell.angle_alpha   90.00
_cell.angle_beta   90.00
_cell.angle_gamma   90.00
#
_symmetry.space_group_name_H-M   'P 1'
#
loop_
_entity.id
_entity.type
_entity.pdbx_description
1 polymer ?
#
loop_
_entity_poly.entity_id
_entity_poly.type
_entity_poly.pdbx_seq_one_letter_code
_entity_poly.pdbx_strand_id
1 'polypeptide(L)' 'IKDYGLASISGGSGALCEVTVKVEDALGNKVSAKSVGEDIVTTSVKAVIDAVNRIMLKKLLQEKQIS' A
#
# COMPACT_ATOMS: atom_id res chain seq x y z
N ILE A 1 -10.93 -7.79 -19.46
CA ILE A 1 -10.44 -8.40 -18.20
C ILE A 1 -9.55 -9.55 -18.63
N LYS A 2 -8.24 -9.50 -18.36
CA LYS A 2 -7.28 -10.40 -19.03
C LYS A 2 -6.62 -11.45 -18.16
N ASP A 3 -6.67 -11.36 -16.83
CA ASP A 3 -6.26 -12.46 -15.96
C ASP A 3 -6.83 -12.29 -14.55
N TYR A 4 -7.36 -13.39 -13.98
CA TYR A 4 -7.85 -13.49 -12.60
C TYR A 4 -7.38 -14.84 -12.05
N GLY A 5 -6.32 -14.82 -11.24
CA GLY A 5 -5.74 -16.01 -10.61
C GLY A 5 -5.86 -15.90 -9.08
N LEU A 6 -6.54 -16.87 -8.47
CA LEU A 6 -6.68 -17.00 -7.02
C LEU A 6 -5.63 -17.99 -6.50
N ALA A 7 -4.70 -17.52 -5.67
CA ALA A 7 -3.77 -18.37 -4.91
C ALA A 7 -3.89 -18.07 -3.41
N SER A 8 -4.18 -19.13 -2.64
CA SER A 8 -4.27 -19.12 -1.18
C SER A 8 -2.88 -19.31 -0.56
N ILE A 9 -2.49 -18.44 0.38
CA ILE A 9 -1.21 -18.53 1.09
C ILE A 9 -1.31 -19.26 2.44
N SER A 10 -2.47 -19.33 3.11
CA SER A 10 -2.59 -20.07 4.39
C SER A 10 -4.03 -20.48 4.74
N GLY A 11 -4.18 -21.67 5.32
CA GLY A 11 -5.42 -22.20 5.86
C GLY A 11 -5.39 -22.25 7.38
N GLY A 12 -6.45 -21.74 8.03
CA GLY A 12 -6.65 -21.80 9.48
C GLY A 12 -7.05 -20.47 10.11
N SER A 13 -7.60 -20.52 11.32
CA SER A 13 -8.24 -19.42 12.08
C SER A 13 -7.31 -18.26 12.51
N GLY A 14 -6.10 -18.17 11.97
CA GLY A 14 -5.08 -17.13 12.20
C GLY A 14 -4.41 -16.68 10.91
N ALA A 15 -5.15 -16.67 9.80
CA ALA A 15 -4.64 -16.26 8.49
C ALA A 15 -4.25 -14.77 8.53
N LEU A 16 -2.93 -14.50 8.58
CA LEU A 16 -2.39 -13.15 8.44
C LEU A 16 -2.70 -12.63 7.03
N CYS A 17 -3.46 -11.54 6.98
CA CYS A 17 -3.78 -10.83 5.76
C CYS A 17 -2.66 -9.86 5.43
N GLU A 18 -2.11 -9.97 4.23
CA GLU A 18 -1.15 -9.01 3.68
C GLU A 18 -1.86 -8.08 2.70
N VAL A 19 -1.80 -6.78 2.97
CA VAL A 19 -2.32 -5.74 2.08
C VAL A 19 -1.17 -4.92 1.52
N THR A 20 -1.06 -4.86 0.20
CA THR A 20 -0.12 -3.99 -0.50
C THR A 20 -0.87 -2.92 -1.26
N VAL A 21 -0.59 -1.65 -0.95
CA VAL A 21 -1.16 -0.48 -1.62
C VAL A 21 -0.07 0.18 -2.44
N LYS A 22 -0.31 0.38 -3.74
CA LYS A 22 0.56 1.15 -4.63
C LYS A 22 -0.16 2.42 -5.02
N VAL A 23 0.48 3.56 -4.83
CA VAL A 23 -0.06 4.88 -5.12
C VAL A 23 0.87 5.57 -6.10
N GLU A 24 0.29 6.23 -7.07
CA GLU A 24 0.98 6.98 -8.10
C GLU A 24 0.42 8.40 -8.13
N ASP A 25 1.29 9.40 -8.00
CA ASP A 25 0.93 10.81 -8.15
C ASP A 25 0.98 11.20 -9.64
N ALA A 26 0.28 12.28 -10.00
CA ALA A 26 0.24 12.83 -11.35
C ALA A 26 1.61 13.24 -11.90
N LEU A 27 2.59 13.45 -11.01
CA LEU A 27 3.99 13.77 -11.32
C LEU A 27 4.85 12.53 -11.64
N GLY A 28 4.25 11.33 -11.70
CA GLY A 28 4.97 10.07 -11.93
C GLY A 28 5.62 9.48 -10.66
N ASN A 29 5.34 10.04 -9.49
CA ASN A 29 5.84 9.53 -8.22
C ASN A 29 5.09 8.28 -7.81
N LYS A 30 5.76 7.12 -7.90
CA LYS A 30 5.23 5.85 -7.41
C LYS A 30 5.72 5.58 -5.99
N VAL A 31 4.81 5.18 -5.11
CA VAL A 31 5.10 4.66 -3.77
C VAL A 31 4.33 3.38 -3.53
N SER A 32 4.92 2.47 -2.77
CA SER A 32 4.26 1.25 -2.31
C SER A 32 4.30 1.17 -0.79
N ALA A 33 3.17 0.89 -0.18
CA ALA A 33 3.03 0.54 1.23
C ALA A 33 2.54 -0.90 1.35
N LYS A 34 3.02 -1.60 2.37
CA LYS A 34 2.64 -2.97 2.66
C LYS A 34 2.36 -3.08 4.15
N SER A 35 1.25 -3.71 4.51
CA SER A 35 0.84 -3.95 5.89
C SER A 35 0.38 -5.39 6.04
N VAL A 36 0.65 -5.97 7.22
CA VAL A 36 0.28 -7.36 7.55
C VAL A 36 -0.46 -7.33 8.88
N GLY A 37 -1.58 -8.05 8.97
CA GLY A 37 -2.35 -8.15 10.20
C GLY A 37 -3.41 -9.23 10.15
N GLU A 38 -4.00 -9.53 11.31
CA GLU A 38 -5.02 -10.57 11.47
C GLU A 38 -6.38 -10.15 10.90
N ASP A 39 -6.66 -8.84 10.85
CA ASP A 39 -7.88 -8.28 10.28
C ASP A 39 -7.59 -7.53 8.98
N ILE A 40 -8.20 -7.98 7.89
CA ILE A 40 -8.09 -7.38 6.56
C ILE A 40 -8.56 -5.92 6.53
N VAL A 41 -9.62 -5.56 7.27
CA VAL A 41 -10.21 -4.22 7.24
C VAL A 41 -9.25 -3.24 7.88
N THR A 42 -8.84 -3.50 9.12
CA THR A 42 -7.89 -2.65 9.84
C THR A 42 -6.54 -2.57 9.11
N THR A 43 -6.08 -3.70 8.56
CA THR A 43 -4.81 -3.75 7.81
C THR A 43 -4.88 -2.92 6.52
N SER A 44 -6.03 -2.92 5.82
CA SER A 44 -6.21 -2.12 4.61
C SER A 44 -6.17 -0.62 4.88
N VAL A 45 -6.83 -0.16 5.95
CA VAL A 45 -6.84 1.25 6.34
C VAL A 45 -5.42 1.71 6.71
N LYS A 46 -4.69 0.90 7.50
CA LYS A 46 -3.29 1.17 7.84
C LYS A 46 -2.40 1.26 6.60
N ALA A 47 -2.55 0.31 5.66
CA ALA A 47 -1.78 0.32 4.43
C ALA A 47 -2.03 1.58 3.59
N VAL A 48 -3.27 2.07 3.52
CA VAL A 48 -3.62 3.31 2.81
C VAL A 48 -3.01 4.53 3.50
N ILE A 49 -3.14 4.65 4.83
CA ILE A 49 -2.56 5.77 5.59
C ILE A 49 -1.04 5.84 5.37
N ASP A 50 -0.35 4.70 5.46
CA ASP A 50 1.08 4.63 5.20
C ASP A 50 1.43 5.03 3.77
N ALA A 51 0.62 4.63 2.80
CA ALA A 51 0.85 4.96 1.41
C ALA A 51 0.69 6.47 1.14
N VAL A 52 -0.33 7.10 1.74
CA VAL A 52 -0.56 8.55 1.67
C VAL A 52 0.56 9.31 2.37
N ASN A 53 1.00 8.88 3.55
CA ASN A 53 2.12 9.51 4.25
C ASN A 53 3.41 9.47 3.41
N ARG A 54 3.69 8.33 2.77
CA ARG A 54 4.85 8.18 1.89
C ARG A 54 4.77 9.07 0.65
N ILE A 55 3.60 9.20 0.02
CA ILE A 55 3.46 10.02 -1.20
C ILE A 55 3.55 11.52 -0.88
N MET A 56 2.93 11.97 0.22
CA MET A 56 3.04 13.36 0.68
C MET A 56 4.48 13.71 1.05
N LEU A 57 5.17 12.85 1.81
CA LEU A 57 6.56 13.07 2.17
C LEU A 57 7.46 13.15 0.92
N LYS A 58 7.25 12.25 -0.04
CA LYS A 58 8.00 12.26 -1.31
C LYS A 58 7.76 13.55 -2.12
N LYS A 59 6.52 14.04 -2.14
CA LYS A 59 6.15 15.30 -2.77
C LYS A 59 6.82 16.50 -2.09
N LEU A 60 6.76 16.58 -0.75
CA LEU A 60 7.42 17.63 0.03
C LEU A 60 8.94 17.65 -0.16
N LEU A 61 9.57 16.47 -0.23
CA LEU A 61 11.01 16.37 -0.48
C LEU A 61 11.39 16.83 -1.89
N GLN A 62 10.56 16.54 -2.90
CA GLN A 62 10.77 17.07 -4.25
C GLN A 62 10.60 18.58 -4.33
N GLU A 63 9.55 19.12 -3.71
CA GLU A 63 9.33 20.58 -3.66
C GLU A 63 10.51 21.30 -2.99
N LYS A 64 11.11 20.72 -1.94
CA LYS A 64 12.32 21.26 -1.28
C LYS A 64 13.60 21.15 -2.10
N GLN A 65 13.72 20.19 -3.01
CA GLN A 65 14.90 20.08 -3.89
C GLN A 65 14.86 21.07 -5.07
N ILE A 66 13.71 21.69 -5.33
CA ILE A 66 13.50 22.65 -6.43
C ILE A 66 13.61 24.11 -5.94
N SER A 67 13.70 24.33 -4.61
CA SER A 67 13.94 25.64 -3.98
C SER A 67 15.40 25.85 -3.61
#